data_AF-A0A4Y7QA93-F1
#
_entry.id   AF-A0A4Y7QA93-F1
#
_cell.length_a   1.000
_cell.length_b   1.000
_cell.length_c   1.000
_cell.angle_alpha   90.00
_cell.angle_beta   90.00
_cell.angle_gamma   90.00
#
_symmetry.space_group_name_H-M   'P 1'
#
loop_
_entity.id
_entity.type
_entity.pdbx_description
1 polymer ?
#
loop_
_entity_poly.entity_id
_entity_poly.type
_entity_poly.pdbx_seq_one_letter_code
_entity_poly.pdbx_strand_id
1 'polypeptide(L)'
;MFTGFTRSKHLPRYAGVFPNISRCNHSCGPNASARFDEETMAMRLFSRRPIAPGEQITLSYVVGTMSCARRQEELKTKYLFTCECDYCKPTKPSRPSRPLKHLYWNIVHQPTNNKFDLQAEIFASDIRRSQLAFRLEHAETLWVEWLSPSSKQSDKDLIQFHEDALVVIAQEGLHLMRITHVAYLAHACAALEDNGGFRRWGNMLISLSEWTEGHEGGEQKKTWQDWVRDPMASPAWGLRVQAKKAKAKPQGIARA
;
A
#
# COMPACT_ATOMS: atom_id res chain seq x y z
N MET A 1 16.17 -7.62 13.80
CA MET A 1 15.47 -6.56 13.05
C MET A 1 16.08 -5.22 13.43
N PHE A 2 16.60 -4.47 12.47
CA PHE A 2 17.11 -3.10 12.67
C PHE A 2 15.99 -2.13 12.33
N THR A 3 15.56 -1.30 13.28
CA THR A 3 14.58 -0.25 13.03
C THR A 3 15.21 1.06 13.44
N GLY A 4 15.58 1.87 12.43
CA GLY A 4 16.03 3.23 12.66
C GLY A 4 14.82 4.12 12.94
N PHE A 5 14.93 5.01 13.93
CA PHE A 5 13.93 6.06 14.17
C PHE A 5 14.62 7.43 14.33
N THR A 6 13.90 8.50 14.04
CA THR A 6 14.43 9.88 14.01
C THR A 6 13.49 10.82 14.76
N ARG A 7 13.96 11.44 15.86
CA ARG A 7 13.22 12.50 16.54
C ARG A 7 13.29 13.87 15.85
N SER A 8 14.14 14.02 14.82
CA SER A 8 14.31 15.25 14.04
C SER A 8 15.09 14.95 12.75
N LYS A 9 14.82 15.72 11.69
CA LYS A 9 15.60 15.70 10.42
C LYS A 9 17.07 16.11 10.59
N HIS A 10 17.46 16.57 11.78
CA HIS A 10 18.80 17.08 12.10
C HIS A 10 19.52 16.29 13.22
N LEU A 11 18.92 15.22 13.77
CA LEU A 11 19.48 14.44 14.88
C LEU A 11 19.92 13.03 14.44
N PRO A 12 20.82 12.35 15.19
CA PRO A 12 21.34 11.05 14.81
C PRO A 12 20.22 9.99 14.70
N ARG A 13 20.40 9.04 13.76
CA ARG A 13 19.56 7.85 13.67
C ARG A 13 19.76 7.01 14.93
N TYR A 14 18.68 6.75 15.66
CA TYR A 14 18.70 5.83 16.79
C TYR A 14 18.48 4.40 16.30
N ALA A 15 19.05 3.43 17.01
CA ALA A 15 18.82 2.00 16.81
C ALA A 15 18.43 1.35 18.14
N GLY A 16 17.59 0.33 18.07
CA GLY A 16 17.14 -0.43 19.24
C GLY A 16 17.16 -1.93 18.98
N VAL A 17 17.37 -2.70 20.05
CA VAL A 17 17.26 -4.16 20.03
C VAL A 17 15.99 -4.54 20.78
N PHE A 18 15.12 -5.31 20.12
CA PHE A 18 13.83 -5.73 20.67
C PHE A 18 13.79 -7.27 20.71
N PRO A 19 14.16 -7.91 21.83
CA PRO A 19 14.32 -9.37 21.91
C PRO A 19 13.06 -10.14 21.53
N ASN A 20 11.89 -9.71 22.03
CA ASN A 20 10.62 -10.41 21.77
C ASN A 20 10.24 -10.38 20.27
N ILE A 21 10.44 -9.24 19.61
CA ILE A 21 10.08 -9.07 18.19
C ILE A 21 11.13 -9.69 17.28
N SER A 22 12.39 -9.73 17.72
CA SER A 22 13.48 -10.41 16.99
C SER A 22 13.28 -11.92 16.84
N ARG A 23 12.30 -12.51 17.53
CA ARG A 23 11.90 -13.92 17.35
C ARG A 23 11.01 -14.15 16.13
N CYS A 24 10.41 -13.12 15.55
CA CYS A 24 9.53 -13.26 14.39
C CYS A 24 10.36 -13.50 13.13
N ASN A 25 10.22 -14.66 12.51
CA ASN A 25 10.96 -15.01 11.29
C ASN A 25 10.55 -14.18 10.07
N HIS A 26 11.36 -14.26 9.02
CA HIS A 26 11.10 -13.58 7.77
C HIS A 26 10.03 -14.27 6.91
N SER A 27 9.17 -13.49 6.26
CA SER A 27 8.46 -13.88 5.03
C SER A 27 8.43 -12.69 4.06
N CYS A 28 8.55 -12.97 2.76
CA CYS A 28 8.43 -11.93 1.72
C CYS A 28 6.99 -11.43 1.51
N GLY A 29 5.99 -12.13 2.06
CA GLY A 29 4.61 -11.68 2.22
C GLY A 29 4.17 -11.95 3.66
N PRO A 30 4.56 -11.08 4.60
CA PRO A 30 4.41 -11.34 6.02
C PRO A 30 2.95 -11.17 6.50
N ASN A 31 2.60 -11.85 7.58
CA ASN A 31 1.29 -11.72 8.23
C ASN A 31 1.25 -10.67 9.35
N ALA A 32 2.40 -10.12 9.75
CA ALA A 32 2.52 -9.04 10.71
C ALA A 32 3.48 -7.95 10.19
N SER A 33 3.44 -6.77 10.83
CA SER A 33 4.56 -5.84 10.75
C SER A 33 4.84 -5.21 12.11
N ALA A 34 6.02 -4.60 12.23
CA ALA A 34 6.46 -3.96 13.46
C ALA A 34 6.75 -2.47 13.21
N ARG A 35 6.36 -1.62 14.15
CA ARG A 35 6.56 -0.17 14.12
C ARG A 35 7.04 0.32 15.47
N PHE A 36 8.05 1.18 15.46
CA PHE A 36 8.50 1.86 16.67
C PHE A 36 7.52 2.98 17.01
N ASP A 37 7.09 3.00 18.26
CA ASP A 37 6.21 4.00 18.83
C ASP A 37 7.05 4.93 19.71
N GLU A 38 7.22 6.17 19.25
CA GLU A 38 8.12 7.13 19.89
C GLU A 38 7.59 7.69 21.22
N GLU A 39 6.26 7.65 21.42
CA GLU A 39 5.62 8.17 22.63
C GLU A 39 5.75 7.18 23.77
N THR A 40 5.46 5.91 23.48
CA THR A 40 5.62 4.82 24.46
C THR A 40 7.04 4.27 24.52
N MET A 41 7.92 4.70 23.61
CA MET A 41 9.30 4.22 23.44
C MET A 41 9.38 2.68 23.28
N ALA A 42 8.39 2.09 22.62
CA ALA A 42 8.25 0.65 22.46
C ALA A 42 8.15 0.24 20.99
N MET A 43 8.69 -0.94 20.64
CA MET A 43 8.38 -1.56 19.37
C MET A 43 7.06 -2.32 19.47
N ARG A 44 6.14 -2.04 18.56
CA ARG A 44 4.80 -2.65 18.53
C ARG A 44 4.68 -3.59 17.35
N LEU A 45 4.03 -4.73 17.58
CA LEU A 45 3.80 -5.77 16.59
C LEU A 45 2.31 -5.84 16.30
N PHE A 46 1.95 -5.76 15.02
CA PHE A 46 0.55 -5.76 14.59
C PHE A 46 0.30 -6.84 13.55
N SER A 47 -0.81 -7.56 13.69
CA SER A 47 -1.31 -8.46 12.65
C SER A 47 -1.80 -7.66 11.45
N ARG A 48 -1.51 -8.13 10.24
CA ARG A 48 -1.94 -7.53 8.97
C ARG A 48 -3.10 -8.25 8.30
N ARG A 49 -3.41 -9.44 8.80
CA ARG A 49 -4.56 -10.26 8.46
C ARG A 49 -4.87 -11.16 9.66
N PRO A 50 -6.04 -11.82 9.70
CA PRO A 50 -6.26 -12.90 10.66
C PRO A 50 -5.11 -13.92 10.61
N ILE A 51 -4.66 -14.35 11.79
CA ILE A 51 -3.59 -15.34 11.99
C ILE A 51 -4.24 -16.51 12.73
N ALA A 52 -4.18 -17.70 12.13
CA ALA A 52 -4.80 -18.89 12.72
C ALA A 52 -3.99 -19.41 13.92
N PRO A 53 -4.61 -20.11 14.89
CA PRO A 53 -3.87 -20.80 15.94
C PRO A 53 -2.80 -21.73 15.37
N GLY A 54 -1.57 -21.64 15.88
CA GLY A 54 -0.43 -22.42 15.40
C GLY A 54 0.25 -21.86 14.14
N GLU A 55 -0.31 -20.84 13.50
CA GLU A 55 0.35 -20.16 12.38
C GLU A 55 1.52 -19.30 12.88
N GLN A 56 2.68 -19.41 12.23
CA GLN A 56 3.86 -18.62 12.59
C GLN A 56 3.66 -17.13 12.29
N ILE A 57 4.02 -16.27 13.24
CA ILE A 57 4.07 -14.82 13.02
C ILE A 57 5.36 -14.45 12.29
N THR A 58 5.24 -13.74 11.16
CA THR A 58 6.37 -13.37 10.30
C THR A 58 6.40 -11.88 9.99
N LEU A 59 7.61 -11.36 9.77
CA LEU A 59 7.90 -9.97 9.39
C LEU A 59 8.65 -9.93 8.07
N SER A 60 8.60 -8.81 7.34
CA SER A 60 9.54 -8.61 6.24
C SER A 60 10.83 -7.95 6.75
N TYR A 61 11.98 -8.48 6.37
CA TYR A 61 13.29 -7.94 6.70
C TYR A 61 13.88 -7.08 5.59
N VAL A 62 13.24 -7.12 4.42
CA VAL A 62 13.65 -6.47 3.17
C VAL A 62 12.46 -5.73 2.57
N VAL A 63 12.73 -4.88 1.59
CA VAL A 63 11.67 -4.16 0.87
C VAL A 63 10.83 -5.16 0.05
N GLY A 64 9.52 -5.17 0.28
CA GLY A 64 8.59 -6.14 -0.31
C GLY A 64 8.46 -6.04 -1.83
N THR A 65 8.72 -4.87 -2.41
CA THR A 65 8.57 -4.62 -3.86
C THR A 65 9.81 -4.99 -4.69
N MET A 66 10.91 -5.40 -4.05
CA MET A 66 12.11 -5.89 -4.74
C MET A 66 11.84 -7.21 -5.47
N SER A 67 12.63 -7.50 -6.52
CA SER A 67 12.62 -8.81 -7.19
C SER A 67 13.10 -9.93 -6.27
N CYS A 68 12.72 -11.18 -6.56
CA CYS A 68 13.08 -12.35 -5.77
C CYS A 68 14.60 -12.48 -5.65
N ALA A 69 15.34 -12.28 -6.75
CA ALA A 69 16.80 -12.28 -6.75
C ALA A 69 17.40 -11.24 -5.77
N ARG A 70 16.88 -10.00 -5.78
CA ARG A 70 17.34 -8.94 -4.86
C ARG A 70 16.97 -9.23 -3.41
N ARG A 71 15.75 -9.73 -3.15
CA ARG A 71 15.35 -10.15 -1.79
C ARG A 71 16.28 -11.25 -1.28
N GLN A 72 16.59 -12.26 -2.09
CA GLN A 72 17.52 -13.34 -1.72
C GLN A 72 18.93 -12.83 -1.47
N GLU A 73 19.45 -11.95 -2.32
CA GLU A 73 20.77 -11.32 -2.15
C GLU A 73 20.85 -10.56 -0.82
N GLU A 74 19.87 -9.71 -0.50
CA GLU A 74 19.85 -8.97 0.76
C GLU A 74 19.75 -9.90 1.98
N LEU A 75 18.90 -10.92 1.92
CA LEU A 75 18.72 -11.87 3.03
C LEU A 75 19.96 -12.70 3.27
N LYS A 76 20.63 -13.17 2.22
CA LYS A 76 21.90 -13.90 2.32
C LYS A 76 22.99 -13.02 2.89
N THR A 77 23.12 -11.78 2.42
CA THR A 77 24.19 -10.88 2.85
C THR A 77 23.98 -10.33 4.27
N LYS A 78 22.76 -9.93 4.63
CA LYS A 78 22.47 -9.26 5.91
C LYS A 78 22.06 -10.22 7.03
N TYR A 79 21.43 -11.33 6.67
CA TYR A 79 20.79 -12.25 7.63
C TYR A 79 21.25 -13.71 7.50
N LEU A 80 22.14 -14.01 6.54
CA LEU A 80 22.83 -15.29 6.40
C LEU A 80 21.91 -16.50 6.19
N PHE A 81 20.76 -16.33 5.51
CA PHE A 81 19.87 -17.43 5.15
C PHE A 81 19.30 -17.28 3.73
N THR A 82 18.81 -18.40 3.18
CA THR A 82 18.05 -18.43 1.91
C THR A 82 16.57 -18.51 2.22
N CYS A 83 15.77 -17.60 1.65
CA CYS A 83 14.33 -17.57 1.90
C CYS A 83 13.59 -18.65 1.11
N GLU A 84 12.76 -19.44 1.79
CA GLU A 84 11.95 -20.50 1.16
C GLU A 84 10.44 -20.25 1.28
N CYS A 85 10.01 -19.02 1.60
CA CYS A 85 8.59 -18.70 1.68
C CYS A 85 7.87 -18.88 0.33
N ASP A 86 6.54 -18.96 0.36
CA ASP A 86 5.67 -19.16 -0.82
C ASP A 86 5.87 -18.13 -1.95
N TYR A 87 6.46 -16.96 -1.65
CA TYR A 87 6.74 -15.92 -2.64
C TYR A 87 8.14 -16.02 -3.28
N CYS A 88 9.03 -16.80 -2.69
CA CYS A 88 10.35 -17.09 -3.24
C CYS A 88 10.42 -18.50 -3.84
N LYS A 89 9.62 -19.43 -3.32
CA LYS A 89 9.52 -20.82 -3.77
C LYS A 89 8.04 -21.22 -3.85
N PRO A 90 7.25 -20.61 -4.75
CA PRO A 90 5.84 -20.96 -4.89
C PRO A 90 5.69 -22.45 -5.19
N THR A 91 4.63 -23.05 -4.65
CA THR A 91 4.30 -24.48 -4.83
C THR A 91 3.05 -24.68 -5.67
N LYS A 92 2.36 -23.59 -6.01
CA LYS A 92 1.12 -23.57 -6.78
C LYS A 92 1.03 -22.29 -7.62
N PRO A 93 0.32 -22.31 -8.75
CA PRO A 93 0.13 -21.11 -9.55
C PRO A 93 -0.55 -20.00 -8.76
N SER A 94 -0.12 -18.77 -8.98
CA SER A 94 -0.84 -17.61 -8.46
C SER A 94 -2.22 -17.52 -9.14
N ARG A 95 -3.31 -17.54 -8.36
CA ARG A 95 -4.66 -17.39 -8.93
C ARG A 95 -4.87 -15.93 -9.35
N PRO A 96 -5.12 -15.61 -10.64
CA PRO A 96 -5.60 -14.30 -11.00
C PRO A 96 -7.02 -14.13 -10.45
N SER A 97 -7.22 -13.20 -9.52
CA SER A 97 -8.56 -12.91 -8.98
C SER A 97 -9.40 -12.05 -9.93
N ARG A 98 -8.79 -11.46 -10.97
CA ARG A 98 -9.39 -10.85 -12.17
C ARG A 98 -8.26 -10.54 -13.18
N PRO A 99 -8.50 -10.52 -14.50
CA PRO A 99 -7.56 -9.92 -15.44
C PRO A 99 -7.44 -8.43 -15.13
N LEU A 100 -6.25 -7.97 -14.75
CA LEU A 100 -5.98 -6.54 -14.57
C LEU A 100 -6.06 -5.87 -15.95
N LYS A 101 -6.87 -4.82 -16.08
CA LYS A 101 -7.17 -4.17 -17.38
C LYS A 101 -6.17 -3.07 -17.77
N HIS A 102 -5.08 -2.91 -17.01
CA HIS A 102 -4.12 -1.83 -17.23
C HIS A 102 -3.19 -2.12 -18.41
N LEU A 103 -2.81 -1.08 -19.18
CA LEU A 103 -1.96 -1.14 -20.39
C LEU A 103 -0.61 -1.88 -20.20
N TYR A 104 -0.14 -2.02 -18.96
CA TYR A 104 1.11 -2.70 -18.60
C TYR A 104 0.94 -4.21 -18.33
N TRP A 105 -0.27 -4.77 -18.43
CA TRP A 105 -0.58 -6.17 -18.10
C TRP A 105 -0.71 -7.10 -19.32
N ASN A 106 -0.55 -6.59 -20.54
CA ASN A 106 -0.51 -7.41 -21.75
C ASN A 106 0.86 -8.11 -21.91
N ILE A 107 1.32 -8.80 -20.86
CA ILE A 107 2.37 -9.80 -21.04
C ILE A 107 1.71 -11.06 -21.59
N VAL A 108 1.85 -11.13 -22.91
CA VAL A 108 1.64 -12.24 -23.81
C VAL A 108 2.20 -13.55 -23.22
N HIS A 109 1.37 -14.59 -23.26
CA HIS A 109 1.64 -16.01 -22.92
C HIS A 109 1.62 -16.42 -21.44
N GLN A 110 0.43 -16.69 -20.89
CA GLN A 110 0.29 -17.81 -19.96
C GLN A 110 0.21 -19.10 -20.79
N PRO A 111 1.18 -20.02 -20.68
CA PRO A 111 1.06 -21.33 -21.31
C PRO A 111 -0.11 -22.07 -20.67
N THR A 112 -1.03 -22.55 -21.48
CA THR A 112 -2.19 -23.38 -21.07
C THR A 112 -1.78 -24.81 -20.67
N ASN A 113 -0.53 -25.02 -20.26
CA ASN A 113 0.00 -26.35 -20.00
C ASN A 113 -0.05 -26.65 -18.49
N ASN A 114 -0.62 -27.80 -18.13
CA ASN A 114 -0.89 -28.30 -16.76
C ASN A 114 0.37 -28.54 -15.88
N LYS A 115 1.55 -28.01 -16.24
CA LYS A 115 2.78 -28.14 -15.46
C LYS A 115 3.12 -26.80 -14.79
N PHE A 116 3.29 -26.86 -13.47
CA PHE A 116 3.76 -25.74 -12.67
C PHE A 116 5.18 -25.34 -13.08
N ASP A 117 5.37 -24.10 -13.53
CA ASP A 117 6.67 -23.51 -13.84
C ASP A 117 7.06 -22.53 -12.72
N LEU A 118 8.01 -22.95 -11.89
CA LEU A 118 8.51 -22.16 -10.76
C LEU A 118 9.13 -20.83 -11.22
N GLN A 119 9.88 -20.83 -12.32
CA GLN A 119 10.57 -19.62 -12.79
C GLN A 119 9.57 -18.63 -13.38
N ALA A 120 8.58 -19.11 -14.12
CA ALA A 120 7.50 -18.27 -14.62
C ALA A 120 6.69 -17.62 -13.47
N GLU A 121 6.41 -18.35 -12.39
CA GLU A 121 5.69 -17.80 -11.23
C GLU A 121 6.53 -16.78 -10.44
N ILE A 122 7.84 -17.03 -10.28
CA ILE A 122 8.75 -16.05 -9.68
C ILE A 122 8.80 -14.79 -10.53
N PHE A 123 8.95 -14.93 -11.84
CA PHE A 123 8.97 -13.80 -12.77
C PHE A 123 7.65 -13.01 -12.71
N ALA A 124 6.50 -13.69 -12.68
CA ALA A 124 5.20 -13.05 -12.55
C ALA A 124 5.05 -12.29 -11.21
N SER A 125 5.55 -12.86 -10.11
CA SER A 125 5.60 -12.17 -8.80
C SER A 125 6.50 -10.93 -8.86
N ASP A 126 7.65 -11.02 -9.52
CA ASP A 126 8.57 -9.89 -9.66
C ASP A 126 7.97 -8.74 -10.48
N ILE A 127 7.24 -9.04 -11.56
CA ILE A 127 6.48 -8.03 -12.31
C ILE A 127 5.43 -7.35 -11.43
N ARG A 128 4.65 -8.14 -10.69
CA ARG A 128 3.62 -7.61 -9.76
C ARG A 128 4.21 -6.72 -8.67
N ARG A 129 5.33 -7.14 -8.07
CA ARG A 129 6.03 -6.37 -7.03
C ARG A 129 6.66 -5.09 -7.57
N SER A 130 7.21 -5.13 -8.78
CA SER A 130 7.71 -3.95 -9.49
C SER A 130 6.59 -2.93 -9.78
N GLN A 131 5.41 -3.40 -10.19
CA GLN A 131 4.25 -2.53 -10.37
C GLN A 131 3.83 -1.84 -9.07
N LEU A 132 3.86 -2.57 -7.94
CA LEU A 132 3.57 -1.96 -6.65
C LEU A 132 4.60 -0.88 -6.27
N ALA A 133 5.89 -1.10 -6.55
CA ALA A 133 6.91 -0.06 -6.39
C ALA A 133 6.58 1.19 -7.23
N PHE A 134 6.31 1.01 -8.53
CA PHE A 134 5.92 2.10 -9.42
C PHE A 134 4.70 2.86 -8.87
N ARG A 135 3.65 2.13 -8.47
CA ARG A 135 2.42 2.76 -7.98
C ARG A 135 2.64 3.56 -6.70
N LEU A 136 3.47 3.08 -5.78
CA LEU A 136 3.82 3.80 -4.56
C LEU A 136 4.55 5.12 -4.87
N GLU A 137 5.51 5.08 -5.79
CA GLU A 137 6.31 6.24 -6.18
C GLU A 137 5.47 7.31 -6.89
N HIS A 138 4.47 6.90 -7.67
CA HIS A 138 3.72 7.82 -8.54
C HIS A 138 2.34 8.22 -8.00
N ALA A 139 1.87 7.63 -6.89
CA ALA A 139 0.51 7.87 -6.38
C ALA A 139 0.26 9.35 -6.04
N GLU A 140 1.23 10.03 -5.44
CA GLU A 140 1.09 11.45 -5.07
C GLU A 140 1.04 12.34 -6.31
N THR A 141 1.96 12.13 -7.26
CA THR A 141 1.97 12.85 -8.53
C THR A 141 0.67 12.65 -9.29
N LEU A 142 0.19 11.41 -9.39
CA LEU A 142 -1.08 11.09 -10.04
C LEU A 142 -2.26 11.78 -9.36
N TRP A 143 -2.27 11.84 -8.03
CA TRP A 143 -3.29 12.55 -7.26
C TRP A 143 -3.32 14.05 -7.56
N VAL A 144 -2.15 14.70 -7.53
CA VAL A 144 -2.02 16.14 -7.84
C VAL A 144 -2.44 16.43 -9.27
N GLU A 145 -1.98 15.64 -10.24
CA GLU A 145 -2.37 15.76 -11.64
C GLU A 145 -3.86 15.53 -11.85
N TRP A 146 -4.46 14.57 -11.14
CA TRP A 146 -5.90 14.31 -11.22
C TRP A 146 -6.74 15.43 -10.61
N LEU A 147 -6.28 16.10 -9.55
CA LEU A 147 -6.98 17.26 -8.99
C LEU A 147 -6.80 18.54 -9.81
N SER A 148 -5.86 18.60 -10.75
CA SER A 148 -5.65 19.79 -11.57
C SER A 148 -6.88 20.13 -12.44
N PRO A 149 -7.28 21.41 -12.56
CA PRO A 149 -8.30 21.85 -13.52
C PRO A 149 -7.95 21.49 -14.98
N SER A 150 -6.66 21.43 -15.32
CA SER A 150 -6.18 21.08 -16.67
C SER A 150 -6.08 19.57 -16.89
N SER A 151 -6.41 18.75 -15.89
CA SER A 151 -6.25 17.30 -15.96
C SER A 151 -6.98 16.67 -17.15
N LYS A 152 -6.28 15.74 -17.80
CA LYS A 152 -6.84 14.83 -18.82
C LYS A 152 -7.19 13.46 -18.23
N GLN A 153 -6.80 13.18 -16.99
CA GLN A 153 -7.06 11.91 -16.33
C GLN A 153 -8.56 11.74 -16.05
N SER A 154 -9.08 10.54 -16.33
CA SER A 154 -10.44 10.19 -15.95
C SER A 154 -10.50 9.76 -14.48
N ASP A 155 -11.67 9.91 -13.85
CA ASP A 155 -11.86 9.47 -12.46
C ASP A 155 -11.79 7.94 -12.35
N LYS A 156 -12.24 7.25 -13.41
CA LYS A 156 -12.19 5.80 -13.49
C LYS A 156 -10.74 5.30 -13.47
N ASP A 157 -9.83 5.96 -14.16
CA ASP A 157 -8.43 5.53 -14.24
C ASP A 157 -7.71 5.69 -12.90
N LEU A 158 -7.94 6.81 -12.19
CA LEU A 158 -7.42 6.99 -10.82
C LEU A 158 -7.95 5.90 -9.88
N ILE A 159 -9.27 5.67 -9.86
CA ILE A 159 -9.87 4.66 -8.98
C ILE A 159 -9.32 3.27 -9.31
N GLN A 160 -9.28 2.90 -10.59
CA GLN A 160 -8.75 1.60 -11.03
C GLN A 160 -7.27 1.45 -10.68
N PHE A 161 -6.48 2.54 -10.73
CA PHE A 161 -5.07 2.51 -10.33
C PHE A 161 -4.89 2.04 -8.88
N HIS A 162 -5.72 2.53 -7.95
CA HIS A 162 -5.62 2.11 -6.55
C HIS A 162 -6.32 0.77 -6.29
N GLU A 163 -7.45 0.46 -6.94
CA GLU A 163 -8.13 -0.83 -6.80
C GLU A 163 -7.28 -2.00 -7.33
N ASP A 164 -6.63 -1.85 -8.49
CA ASP A 164 -5.71 -2.84 -9.04
C ASP A 164 -4.53 -3.09 -8.08
N ALA A 165 -4.04 -2.04 -7.43
CA ALA A 165 -2.97 -2.19 -6.43
C ALA A 165 -3.42 -3.07 -5.27
N LEU A 166 -4.66 -2.91 -4.77
CA LEU A 166 -5.20 -3.74 -3.69
C LEU A 166 -5.30 -5.23 -4.09
N VAL A 167 -5.62 -5.50 -5.36
CA VAL A 167 -5.62 -6.87 -5.90
C VAL A 167 -4.21 -7.46 -5.87
N VAL A 168 -3.22 -6.73 -6.40
CA VAL A 168 -1.83 -7.19 -6.44
C VAL A 168 -1.27 -7.36 -5.02
N ILE A 169 -1.58 -6.45 -4.10
CA ILE A 169 -1.18 -6.53 -2.69
C ILE A 169 -1.73 -7.81 -2.04
N ALA A 170 -2.99 -8.17 -2.31
CA ALA A 170 -3.58 -9.39 -1.79
C ALA A 170 -2.89 -10.64 -2.37
N GLN A 171 -2.53 -10.63 -3.65
CA GLN A 171 -1.80 -11.73 -4.30
C GLN A 171 -0.38 -11.90 -3.75
N GLU A 172 0.30 -10.80 -3.44
CA GLU A 172 1.70 -10.79 -2.99
C GLU A 172 1.85 -10.84 -1.46
N GLY A 173 0.75 -10.89 -0.71
CA GLY A 173 0.78 -10.89 0.76
C GLY A 173 1.37 -9.62 1.38
N LEU A 174 1.36 -8.51 0.65
CA LEU A 174 1.96 -7.24 1.07
C LEU A 174 0.95 -6.35 1.81
N HIS A 175 0.18 -6.95 2.71
CA HIS A 175 -1.04 -6.36 3.31
C HIS A 175 -0.85 -4.99 3.98
N LEU A 176 0.37 -4.68 4.44
CA LEU A 176 0.74 -3.36 4.97
C LEU A 176 0.52 -2.24 3.94
N MET A 177 0.82 -2.51 2.67
CA MET A 177 0.72 -1.53 1.59
C MET A 177 -0.73 -1.14 1.26
N ARG A 178 -1.74 -1.84 1.79
CA ARG A 178 -3.15 -1.51 1.55
C ARG A 178 -3.53 -0.15 2.11
N ILE A 179 -2.94 0.26 3.22
CA ILE A 179 -3.28 1.50 3.94
C ILE A 179 -3.20 2.70 2.97
N THR A 180 -2.09 2.82 2.25
CA THR A 180 -1.86 3.91 1.29
C THR A 180 -2.94 3.94 0.20
N HIS A 181 -3.20 2.81 -0.47
CA HIS A 181 -4.17 2.77 -1.57
C HIS A 181 -5.62 2.96 -1.10
N VAL A 182 -5.98 2.43 0.08
CA VAL A 182 -7.29 2.67 0.69
C VAL A 182 -7.48 4.14 1.05
N ALA A 183 -6.44 4.81 1.57
CA ALA A 183 -6.51 6.24 1.87
C ALA A 183 -6.74 7.08 0.60
N TYR A 184 -6.01 6.81 -0.49
CA TYR A 184 -6.26 7.47 -1.77
C TYR A 184 -7.67 7.22 -2.31
N LEU A 185 -8.20 6.00 -2.19
CA LEU A 185 -9.57 5.70 -2.59
C LEU A 185 -10.61 6.45 -1.77
N ALA A 186 -10.39 6.56 -0.45
CA ALA A 186 -11.24 7.39 0.40
C ALA A 186 -11.17 8.86 -0.04
N HIS A 187 -9.98 9.44 -0.17
CA HIS A 187 -9.84 10.83 -0.62
C HIS A 187 -10.43 11.08 -2.01
N ALA A 188 -10.29 10.14 -2.95
CA ALA A 188 -10.90 10.23 -4.28
C ALA A 188 -12.44 10.29 -4.19
N CYS A 189 -13.05 9.45 -3.35
CA CYS A 189 -14.48 9.52 -3.10
C CYS A 189 -14.91 10.86 -2.49
N ALA A 190 -14.17 11.41 -1.51
CA ALA A 190 -14.45 12.74 -0.97
C ALA A 190 -14.35 13.83 -2.05
N ALA A 191 -13.29 13.81 -2.86
CA ALA A 191 -13.09 14.78 -3.94
C ALA A 191 -14.20 14.77 -5.00
N LEU A 192 -14.81 13.60 -5.19
CA LEU A 192 -15.97 13.38 -6.08
C LEU A 192 -17.32 13.58 -5.40
N GLU A 193 -17.36 13.93 -4.11
CA GLU A 193 -18.58 14.04 -3.29
C GLU A 193 -19.36 12.70 -3.18
N ASP A 194 -18.68 11.57 -3.38
CA ASP A 194 -19.23 10.22 -3.20
C ASP A 194 -19.22 9.83 -1.72
N ASN A 195 -20.33 10.15 -1.05
CA ASN A 195 -20.54 9.87 0.37
C ASN A 195 -20.43 8.36 0.71
N GLY A 196 -21.05 7.51 -0.11
CA GLY A 196 -21.07 6.07 0.12
C GLY A 196 -19.70 5.43 -0.02
N GLY A 197 -18.96 5.79 -1.08
CA GLY A 197 -17.59 5.35 -1.29
C GLY A 197 -16.64 5.87 -0.21
N PHE A 198 -16.79 7.14 0.21
CA PHE A 198 -15.96 7.73 1.26
C PHE A 198 -16.12 6.97 2.58
N ARG A 199 -17.36 6.72 3.00
CA ARG A 199 -17.64 5.94 4.22
C ARG A 199 -17.12 4.51 4.12
N ARG A 200 -17.26 3.86 2.96
CA ARG A 200 -16.76 2.49 2.74
C ARG A 200 -15.24 2.41 2.93
N TRP A 201 -14.50 3.24 2.19
CA TRP A 201 -13.03 3.22 2.24
C TRP A 201 -12.48 3.82 3.53
N GLY A 202 -13.10 4.86 4.07
CA GLY A 202 -12.72 5.45 5.36
C GLY A 202 -12.87 4.48 6.53
N ASN A 203 -13.96 3.72 6.61
CA ASN A 203 -14.11 2.67 7.63
C ASN A 203 -13.08 1.55 7.45
N MET A 204 -12.80 1.15 6.21
CA MET A 204 -11.72 0.20 5.92
C MET A 204 -10.37 0.73 6.43
N LEU A 205 -10.05 2.00 6.15
CA LEU A 205 -8.81 2.62 6.62
C LEU A 205 -8.72 2.65 8.14
N ILE A 206 -9.79 3.05 8.83
CA ILE A 206 -9.86 3.04 10.31
C ILE A 206 -9.58 1.65 10.88
N SER A 207 -10.07 0.59 10.21
CA SER A 207 -9.83 -0.80 10.64
C SER A 207 -8.42 -1.32 10.34
N LEU A 208 -7.76 -0.80 9.29
CA LEU A 208 -6.46 -1.28 8.81
C LEU A 208 -5.27 -0.50 9.38
N SER A 209 -5.45 0.78 9.66
CA SER A 209 -4.38 1.69 10.04
C SER A 209 -3.82 1.35 11.42
N GLU A 210 -2.49 1.36 11.49
CA GLU A 210 -1.69 1.24 12.70
C GLU A 210 -1.77 2.53 13.51
N TRP A 211 -2.93 2.77 14.11
CA TRP A 211 -3.06 3.87 15.05
C TRP A 211 -2.17 3.54 16.24
N THR A 212 -1.05 4.25 16.38
CA THR A 212 -0.17 4.12 17.55
C THR A 212 -0.98 4.52 18.78
N GLU A 213 -0.81 3.83 19.93
CA GLU A 213 -1.33 4.40 21.17
C GLU A 213 -0.41 5.56 21.53
N GLY A 214 -0.94 6.75 21.31
CA GLY A 214 -0.25 8.00 21.45
C GLY A 214 -1.11 9.12 20.88
N HIS A 215 -0.81 10.36 21.25
CA HIS A 215 -1.59 11.53 20.86
C HIS A 215 -1.77 11.60 19.35
N GLU A 216 -0.68 11.46 18.57
CA GLU A 216 -0.73 11.57 17.11
C GLU A 216 -1.54 10.45 16.44
N GLY A 217 -1.32 9.20 16.83
CA GLY A 217 -2.07 8.05 16.27
C GLY A 217 -3.55 8.08 16.65
N GLY A 218 -3.86 8.48 17.89
CA GLY A 218 -5.21 8.68 18.37
C GLY A 218 -5.93 9.83 17.67
N GLU A 219 -5.25 10.95 17.46
CA GLU A 219 -5.78 12.11 16.74
C GLU A 219 -6.06 11.80 15.27
N GLN A 220 -5.13 11.13 14.58
CA GLN A 220 -5.37 10.76 13.19
C GLN A 220 -6.56 9.79 13.08
N LYS A 221 -6.67 8.80 13.99
CA LYS A 221 -7.83 7.89 14.03
C LYS A 221 -9.13 8.66 14.24
N LYS A 222 -9.14 9.55 15.23
CA LYS A 222 -10.30 10.39 15.57
C LYS A 222 -10.69 11.27 14.39
N THR A 223 -9.72 11.89 13.72
CA THR A 223 -9.93 12.70 12.53
C THR A 223 -10.64 11.91 11.43
N TRP A 224 -10.16 10.69 11.13
CA TRP A 224 -10.83 9.83 10.17
C TRP A 224 -12.22 9.38 10.62
N GLN A 225 -12.42 9.09 11.91
CA GLN A 225 -13.75 8.78 12.45
C GLN A 225 -14.72 9.96 12.31
N ASP A 226 -14.24 11.17 12.57
CA ASP A 226 -15.02 12.41 12.45
C ASP A 226 -15.37 12.68 10.98
N TRP A 227 -14.41 12.56 10.05
CA TRP A 227 -14.70 12.64 8.62
C TRP A 227 -15.64 11.55 8.16
N VAL A 228 -15.50 10.30 8.61
CA VAL A 228 -16.44 9.24 8.23
C VAL A 228 -17.84 9.54 8.75
N ARG A 229 -17.98 10.14 9.94
CA ARG A 229 -19.26 10.59 10.49
C ARG A 229 -19.85 11.72 9.65
N ASP A 230 -19.05 12.72 9.33
CA ASP A 230 -19.37 13.88 8.48
C ASP A 230 -18.39 14.01 7.30
N PRO A 231 -18.67 13.36 6.15
CA PRO A 231 -17.76 13.36 4.99
C PRO A 231 -17.44 14.75 4.44
N MET A 232 -18.35 15.72 4.61
CA MET A 232 -18.15 17.09 4.13
C MET A 232 -17.08 17.84 4.93
N ALA A 233 -16.76 17.40 6.14
CA ALA A 233 -15.66 17.94 6.94
C ALA A 233 -14.27 17.50 6.43
N SER A 234 -14.21 16.54 5.49
CA SER A 234 -12.95 16.15 4.86
C SER A 234 -12.39 17.31 4.03
N PRO A 235 -11.10 17.66 4.17
CA PRO A 235 -10.48 18.71 3.37
C PRO A 235 -10.42 18.35 1.87
N ALA A 236 -10.60 17.07 1.53
CA ALA A 236 -10.68 16.63 0.16
C ALA A 236 -12.07 16.84 -0.45
N TRP A 237 -13.10 17.17 0.33
CA TRP A 237 -14.49 17.16 -0.13
C TRP A 237 -14.72 18.13 -1.30
N GLY A 238 -15.19 17.59 -2.42
CA GLY A 238 -15.52 18.36 -3.63
C GLY A 238 -14.34 18.93 -4.42
N LEU A 239 -13.07 18.65 -4.04
CA LEU A 239 -11.90 19.21 -4.75
C LEU A 239 -11.92 18.89 -6.25
N ARG A 240 -12.26 17.64 -6.63
CA ARG A 240 -12.32 17.24 -8.04
C ARG A 240 -13.52 17.86 -8.76
N VAL A 241 -14.66 17.98 -8.09
CA VAL A 241 -15.85 18.65 -8.63
C VAL A 241 -15.54 20.12 -8.93
N GLN A 242 -14.86 20.81 -8.03
CA GLN A 242 -14.43 22.20 -8.20
C GLN A 242 -13.42 22.35 -9.35
N ALA A 243 -12.43 21.47 -9.44
CA ALA A 243 -11.45 21.48 -10.53
C ALA A 243 -12.10 21.34 -11.92
N LYS A 244 -13.09 20.44 -12.05
CA LYS A 244 -13.85 20.29 -13.30
C LYS A 244 -14.69 21.52 -13.64
N LYS A 245 -15.29 22.18 -12.64
CA LYS A 245 -16.02 23.44 -12.82
C LYS A 245 -15.09 24.57 -13.28
N ALA A 246 -13.87 24.65 -12.73
CA ALA A 246 -12.88 25.64 -13.14
C ALA A 246 -12.43 25.46 -14.60
N LYS A 247 -12.30 24.21 -15.08
CA LYS A 247 -12.02 23.88 -16.49
C LYS A 247 -13.11 24.35 -17.45
N ALA A 248 -14.37 24.32 -17.02
CA ALA A 248 -15.52 24.64 -17.85
C ALA A 248 -15.78 26.16 -17.99
N LYS A 249 -15.15 27.01 -17.16
CA LYS A 249 -15.23 28.47 -17.34
C LYS A 249 -14.33 28.86 -18.53
N PRO A 250 -14.88 29.47 -19.61
CA PRO A 250 -14.04 30.01 -20.66
C PRO A 250 -13.11 31.07 -20.07
N GLN A 251 -11.83 31.07 -20.46
CA GLN A 251 -10.98 32.23 -20.26
C GLN A 251 -11.66 33.40 -20.97
N GLY A 252 -12.30 34.28 -20.20
CA GLY A 252 -13.00 35.43 -20.73
C GLY A 252 -12.05 36.22 -21.61
N ILE A 253 -12.48 36.46 -22.85
CA ILE A 253 -11.86 37.40 -23.77
C ILE A 253 -11.75 38.72 -23.02
N ALA A 254 -10.52 39.13 -22.68
CA ALA A 254 -10.24 40.50 -22.30
C ALA A 254 -10.50 41.35 -23.55
N ARG A 255 -11.69 41.95 -23.64
CA ARG A 255 -11.93 43.07 -24.55
C ARG A 255 -11.50 44.34 -23.82
N ALA A 256 -10.37 44.89 -24.25
CA ALA A 256 -10.04 46.30 -24.12
C ALA A 256 -9.81 46.82 -25.55
#